data_AF-A0A1D1URT3-F1
#
_entry.id   AF-A0A1D1URT3-F1
#
_cell.length_a   1.000
_cell.length_b   1.000
_cell.length_c   1.000
_cell.angle_alpha   90.00
_cell.angle_beta   90.00
_cell.angle_gamma   90.00
#
_symmetry.space_group_name_H-M   'P 1'
#
loop_
_entity.id
_entity.type
_entity.pdbx_description
1 polymer ?
#
loop_
_entity_poly.entity_id
_entity_poly.type
_entity_poly.pdbx_seq_one_letter_code
_entity_poly.pdbx_strand_id
1 'polypeptide(L)'
;MYSFVNPSFNLDLRIWSNWKMSEGFKSNNRRKYTEESLKYAVRAVANGMTVRKASLTFGVPCMTIVRYERSPMAQKQGRPTKLDKTEEALLVDMLMAFENSGFPMNKHDLRSFVDEMGSGKGLFLFYS
;
A
#
# COMPACT_ATOMS: atom_id res chain seq x y z
N MET A 1 36.67 24.25 -48.46
CA MET A 1 37.25 24.97 -47.32
C MET A 1 36.15 25.80 -46.69
N TYR A 2 35.54 25.33 -45.60
CA TYR A 2 34.57 26.10 -44.83
C TYR A 2 35.23 26.49 -43.50
N SER A 3 35.35 27.80 -43.29
CA SER A 3 36.02 28.42 -42.14
C SER A 3 35.19 28.24 -40.87
N PHE A 4 35.79 27.65 -39.84
CA PHE A 4 35.27 27.54 -38.49
C PHE A 4 35.28 28.94 -37.84
N VAL A 5 34.11 29.48 -37.46
CA VAL A 5 34.00 30.65 -36.59
C VAL A 5 33.27 30.22 -35.32
N ASN A 6 34.01 30.26 -34.21
CA ASN A 6 33.55 30.02 -32.85
C ASN A 6 33.02 31.35 -32.28
N PRO A 7 31.76 31.44 -31.83
CA PRO A 7 31.34 32.51 -30.94
C PRO A 7 31.18 31.96 -29.52
N SER A 8 32.10 32.36 -28.65
CA SER A 8 32.08 32.18 -27.21
C SER A 8 30.75 32.64 -26.60
N PHE A 9 29.83 31.70 -26.32
CA PHE A 9 28.67 31.97 -25.48
C PHE A 9 29.09 31.88 -24.02
N ASN A 10 29.30 33.06 -23.40
CA ASN A 10 29.40 33.21 -21.96
C ASN A 10 28.13 32.65 -21.30
N LEU A 11 28.24 31.48 -20.68
CA LEU A 11 27.22 30.95 -19.78
C LEU A 11 27.23 31.79 -18.50
N ASP A 12 26.19 32.61 -18.34
CA ASP A 12 25.91 33.35 -17.11
C ASP A 12 25.68 32.37 -15.94
N LEU A 13 26.67 32.26 -15.05
CA LEU A 13 26.67 31.40 -13.87
C LEU A 13 25.62 31.78 -12.80
N ARG A 14 24.78 32.78 -13.08
CA ARG A 14 23.71 33.26 -12.17
C ARG A 14 22.42 32.44 -12.25
N ILE A 15 22.23 31.61 -13.29
CA ILE A 15 21.00 30.81 -13.48
C ILE A 15 21.08 29.44 -12.78
N TRP A 16 22.28 28.91 -12.53
CA TRP A 16 22.46 27.57 -11.94
C TRP A 16 22.67 27.56 -10.42
N SER A 17 22.81 28.70 -9.78
CA SER A 17 22.87 28.82 -8.32
C SER A 17 21.48 28.71 -7.65
N ASN A 18 20.40 28.68 -8.43
CA ASN A 18 19.01 28.63 -7.95
C ASN A 18 18.31 27.26 -8.16
N TRP A 19 19.07 26.16 -8.13
CA TRP A 19 18.51 24.79 -8.12
C TRP A 19 18.54 24.14 -6.72
N LYS A 20 18.57 24.97 -5.67
CA LYS A 20 18.27 24.52 -4.31
C LYS A 20 16.75 24.48 -4.12
N MET A 21 16.26 23.25 -3.99
CA MET A 21 14.97 22.86 -3.40
C MET A 21 13.75 22.90 -4.32
N SER A 22 13.55 21.84 -5.11
CA SER A 22 12.20 21.30 -5.23
C SER A 22 11.94 20.49 -3.95
N GLU A 23 11.49 21.17 -2.89
CA GLU A 23 10.91 20.47 -1.74
C GLU A 23 9.81 19.55 -2.28
N GLY A 24 9.94 18.25 -1.98
CA GLY A 24 9.12 17.22 -2.57
C GLY A 24 7.65 17.51 -2.31
N PHE A 25 6.92 17.89 -3.37
CA PHE A 25 5.46 17.86 -3.37
C PHE A 25 5.04 16.41 -3.18
N LYS A 26 4.83 16.00 -1.93
CA LYS A 26 4.04 14.81 -1.62
C LYS A 26 2.61 15.11 -2.07
N SER A 27 2.34 14.87 -3.35
CA SER A 27 0.98 14.97 -3.86
C SER A 27 0.15 13.94 -3.08
N ASN A 28 -0.80 14.44 -2.29
CA ASN A 28 -1.76 13.59 -1.60
C ASN A 28 -2.67 12.99 -2.66
N ASN A 29 -2.22 11.90 -3.30
CA ASN A 29 -2.98 11.15 -4.28
C ASN A 29 -4.03 10.31 -3.54
N ARG A 30 -4.93 10.99 -2.84
CA ARG A 30 -6.10 10.38 -2.21
C ARG A 30 -7.00 9.88 -3.34
N ARG A 31 -7.50 8.65 -3.20
CA ARG A 31 -8.48 8.09 -4.14
C ARG A 31 -9.67 9.05 -4.23
N LYS A 32 -9.95 9.57 -5.43
CA LYS A 32 -11.07 10.48 -5.69
C LYS A 32 -12.41 9.75 -5.89
N TYR A 33 -12.40 8.42 -5.97
CA TYR A 33 -13.58 7.59 -6.24
C TYR A 33 -14.02 6.82 -4.99
N THR A 34 -15.32 6.61 -4.85
CA THR A 34 -15.92 5.81 -3.77
C THR A 34 -15.82 4.32 -4.07
N GLU A 35 -15.82 3.46 -3.05
CA GLU A 35 -15.79 2.00 -3.26
C GLU A 35 -17.03 1.49 -4.01
N GLU A 36 -18.17 2.13 -3.79
CA GLU A 36 -19.41 1.85 -4.49
C GLU A 36 -19.28 2.12 -5.99
N SER A 37 -18.78 3.31 -6.36
CA SER A 37 -18.56 3.68 -7.78
C SER A 37 -17.64 2.69 -8.50
N LEU A 38 -16.63 2.17 -7.81
CA LEU A 38 -15.74 1.15 -8.33
C LEU A 38 -16.48 -0.18 -8.56
N LYS A 39 -17.30 -0.64 -7.61
CA LYS A 39 -18.10 -1.86 -7.76
C LYS A 39 -19.07 -1.75 -8.94
N TYR A 40 -19.74 -0.61 -9.10
CA TYR A 40 -20.63 -0.37 -10.24
C TYR A 40 -19.87 -0.33 -11.57
N ALA A 41 -18.71 0.31 -11.61
CA ALA A 41 -17.86 0.34 -12.81
C ALA A 41 -17.41 -1.05 -13.25
N VAL A 42 -16.95 -1.88 -12.30
CA VAL A 42 -16.52 -3.27 -12.61
C VAL A 42 -17.71 -4.11 -13.09
N ARG A 43 -18.89 -4.00 -12.46
CA ARG A 43 -20.11 -4.69 -12.90
C ARG A 43 -20.53 -4.25 -14.30
N ALA A 44 -20.45 -2.96 -14.60
CA ALA A 44 -20.78 -2.43 -15.92
C ALA A 44 -19.86 -3.00 -17.01
N VAL A 45 -18.56 -3.12 -16.73
CA VAL A 45 -17.60 -3.76 -17.65
C VAL A 45 -17.91 -5.25 -17.83
N ALA A 46 -18.23 -5.97 -16.74
CA ALA A 46 -18.66 -7.37 -16.82
C ALA A 46 -19.94 -7.56 -17.67
N ASN A 47 -20.84 -6.57 -17.67
CA ASN A 47 -22.05 -6.55 -18.51
C ASN A 47 -21.79 -6.15 -19.98
N GLY A 48 -20.52 -6.02 -20.41
CA GLY A 48 -20.13 -5.72 -21.79
C GLY A 48 -19.88 -4.23 -22.09
N MET A 49 -19.87 -3.35 -21.08
CA MET A 49 -19.48 -1.95 -21.28
C MET A 49 -17.96 -1.84 -21.46
N THR A 50 -17.51 -0.96 -22.35
CA THR A 50 -16.07 -0.71 -22.50
C THR A 50 -15.50 0.00 -21.27
N VAL A 51 -14.27 -0.35 -20.88
CA VAL A 51 -13.57 0.26 -19.72
C VAL A 51 -13.54 1.80 -19.82
N ARG A 52 -13.32 2.34 -21.02
CA ARG A 52 -13.30 3.78 -21.24
C ARG A 52 -14.66 4.43 -20.98
N LYS A 53 -15.75 3.79 -21.40
CA LYS A 53 -17.11 4.26 -21.13
C LYS A 53 -17.44 4.17 -19.65
N ALA A 54 -17.12 3.05 -19.00
CA ALA A 54 -17.30 2.87 -17.55
C ALA A 54 -16.51 3.90 -16.73
N SER A 55 -15.28 4.23 -17.15
CA SER A 55 -14.45 5.24 -16.50
C SER A 55 -15.10 6.62 -16.50
N LEU A 56 -15.66 7.03 -17.64
CA LEU A 56 -16.35 8.31 -17.79
C LEU A 56 -17.67 8.35 -17.00
N THR A 57 -18.44 7.26 -17.00
CA THR A 57 -19.74 7.22 -16.31
C THR A 57 -19.61 7.19 -14.80
N PHE A 58 -18.62 6.49 -14.26
CA PHE A 58 -18.46 6.29 -12.81
C PHE A 58 -17.33 7.13 -12.19
N GLY A 59 -16.58 7.88 -12.98
CA GLY A 59 -15.48 8.73 -12.50
C GLY A 59 -14.28 7.96 -11.95
N VAL A 60 -14.17 6.67 -12.28
CA VAL A 60 -13.09 5.79 -11.81
C VAL A 60 -12.02 5.69 -12.89
N PRO A 61 -10.72 5.86 -12.59
CA PRO A 61 -9.66 5.74 -13.60
C PRO A 61 -9.64 4.37 -14.28
N CYS A 62 -9.46 4.32 -15.60
CA CYS A 62 -9.44 3.09 -16.40
C CYS A 62 -8.55 1.99 -15.81
N MET A 63 -7.32 2.34 -15.42
CA MET A 63 -6.35 1.39 -14.85
C MET A 63 -6.81 0.79 -13.51
N THR A 64 -7.61 1.53 -12.75
CA THR A 64 -8.20 1.01 -11.51
C THR A 64 -9.24 -0.05 -11.84
N ILE A 65 -10.12 0.20 -12.80
CA ILE A 65 -11.15 -0.76 -13.22
C ILE A 65 -10.49 -2.06 -13.73
N VAL A 66 -9.50 -1.95 -14.63
CA VAL A 66 -8.76 -3.12 -15.16
C VAL A 66 -8.05 -3.91 -14.05
N ARG A 67 -7.46 -3.21 -13.08
CA ARG A 67 -6.79 -3.87 -11.94
C ARG A 67 -7.78 -4.68 -11.12
N TYR A 68 -8.97 -4.14 -10.85
CA TYR A 68 -10.02 -4.82 -10.08
C TYR A 68 -10.73 -5.91 -10.88
N GLU A 69 -10.84 -5.77 -12.20
CA GLU A 69 -11.33 -6.83 -13.09
C GLU A 69 -10.41 -8.07 -13.03
N ARG A 70 -9.08 -7.86 -13.09
CA ARG A 70 -8.09 -8.94 -13.01
C ARG A 70 -7.90 -9.49 -11.59
N SER A 71 -8.13 -8.67 -10.58
CA SER A 71 -7.92 -9.01 -9.17
C SER A 71 -8.91 -8.25 -8.29
N PRO A 72 -10.12 -8.80 -8.06
CA PRO A 72 -11.19 -8.12 -7.32
C PRO A 72 -10.82 -7.83 -5.87
N MET A 73 -9.93 -8.64 -5.28
CA MET A 73 -9.23 -8.34 -4.05
C MET A 73 -7.92 -7.65 -4.40
N ALA A 74 -7.96 -6.32 -4.61
CA ALA A 74 -6.74 -5.54 -4.70
C ALA A 74 -5.96 -5.73 -3.40
N GLN A 75 -4.96 -6.62 -3.43
CA GLN A 75 -4.15 -6.99 -2.29
C GLN A 75 -3.69 -5.73 -1.56
N LYS A 76 -3.74 -5.77 -0.22
CA LYS A 76 -3.28 -4.68 0.65
C LYS A 76 -1.86 -4.34 0.19
N GLN A 77 -1.68 -3.14 -0.36
CA GLN A 77 -0.39 -2.75 -0.90
C GLN A 77 0.58 -2.60 0.28
N GLY A 78 1.59 -3.48 0.33
CA GLY A 78 2.55 -3.50 1.42
C GLY A 78 3.16 -4.89 1.61
N ARG A 79 4.10 -4.98 2.56
CA ARG A 79 4.64 -6.27 3.00
C ARG A 79 3.50 -7.11 3.58
N PRO A 80 3.41 -8.41 3.25
CA PRO A 80 2.43 -9.28 3.88
C PRO A 80 2.59 -9.25 5.41
N THR A 81 1.49 -9.42 6.13
CA THR A 81 1.53 -9.59 7.59
C THR A 81 2.33 -10.84 7.93
N LYS A 82 3.12 -10.78 9.02
CA LYS A 82 3.86 -11.97 9.50
C LYS A 82 2.91 -13.04 10.04
N LEU A 83 1.79 -12.60 10.62
CA LEU A 83 0.77 -13.45 11.20
C LEU A 83 -0.42 -13.60 10.25
N ASP A 84 -0.99 -14.79 10.22
CA ASP A 84 -2.29 -15.04 9.60
C ASP A 84 -3.43 -14.61 10.53
N LYS A 85 -4.63 -14.42 9.97
CA LYS A 85 -5.83 -14.03 10.73
C LYS A 85 -6.19 -15.03 11.83
N THR A 86 -5.91 -16.31 11.60
CA THR A 86 -6.13 -17.38 12.58
C THR A 86 -5.19 -17.24 13.78
N GLU A 87 -3.92 -16.94 13.52
CA GLU A 87 -2.91 -16.69 14.56
C GLU A 87 -3.18 -15.39 15.34
N GLU A 88 -3.67 -14.35 14.66
CA GLU A 88 -4.13 -13.12 15.31
C GLU A 88 -5.31 -13.38 16.26
N ALA A 89 -6.23 -14.29 15.92
CA ALA A 89 -7.33 -14.66 16.80
C ALA A 89 -6.83 -15.41 18.06
N LEU A 90 -5.89 -16.35 17.90
CA LEU A 90 -5.28 -17.07 19.03
C LEU A 90 -4.55 -16.12 19.99
N LEU A 91 -3.88 -15.08 19.46
CA LEU A 91 -3.27 -14.03 20.27
C LEU A 91 -4.28 -13.28 21.13
N VAL A 92 -5.44 -12.94 20.55
CA VAL A 92 -6.51 -12.24 21.27
C VAL A 92 -7.05 -13.12 22.39
N ASP A 93 -7.37 -14.38 22.10
CA ASP A 93 -7.88 -15.33 23.09
C ASP A 93 -6.88 -15.52 24.25
N MET A 94 -5.59 -15.62 23.93
CA MET A 94 -4.53 -15.73 24.93
C MET A 94 -4.42 -14.46 25.79
N LEU A 95 -4.51 -13.27 25.19
CA LEU A 95 -4.51 -12.01 25.93
C LEU A 95 -5.71 -11.91 26.89
N MET A 96 -6.90 -12.34 26.43
CA MET A 96 -8.09 -12.41 27.29
C MET A 96 -7.91 -13.40 28.44
N ALA A 97 -7.25 -14.54 28.21
CA ALA A 97 -6.94 -15.51 29.26
C ALA A 97 -5.94 -14.97 30.31
N PHE A 98 -4.94 -14.19 29.87
CA PHE A 98 -3.99 -13.52 30.78
C PHE A 98 -4.62 -12.37 31.56
N GLU A 99 -5.57 -11.65 30.97
CA GLU A 99 -6.36 -10.63 31.68
C GLU A 99 -7.20 -11.28 32.80
N ASN A 100 -7.87 -12.40 32.49
CA ASN A 100 -8.68 -13.12 33.46
C ASN A 100 -7.87 -13.74 34.62
N SER A 101 -6.59 -14.04 34.41
CA SER A 101 -5.70 -14.58 35.45
C SER A 101 -5.08 -13.50 36.35
N GLY A 102 -5.38 -12.22 36.10
CA GLY A 102 -4.93 -11.08 36.91
C GLY A 102 -3.50 -10.61 36.61
N PHE A 103 -2.85 -11.19 35.60
CA PHE A 103 -1.50 -10.82 35.17
C PHE A 103 -1.52 -10.36 33.70
N PRO A 104 -1.71 -9.06 33.44
CA PRO A 104 -1.70 -8.55 32.07
C PRO A 104 -0.32 -8.75 31.43
N MET A 105 -0.30 -9.28 30.21
CA MET A 105 0.94 -9.58 29.49
C MET A 105 1.70 -8.30 29.10
N ASN A 106 3.00 -8.26 29.38
CA ASN A 106 3.84 -7.11 29.07
C ASN A 106 4.09 -7.00 27.55
N LYS A 107 4.24 -5.77 27.05
CA LYS A 107 4.47 -5.47 25.62
C LYS A 107 5.71 -6.18 25.06
N HIS A 108 6.75 -6.34 25.87
CA HIS A 108 7.98 -7.02 25.46
C HIS A 108 7.75 -8.52 25.25
N ASP A 109 7.04 -9.16 26.17
CA ASP A 109 6.73 -10.58 26.11
C ASP A 109 5.81 -10.90 24.93
N LEU A 110 4.81 -10.02 24.67
CA LEU A 110 3.95 -10.11 23.50
C LEU A 110 4.75 -10.05 22.19
N ARG A 111 5.76 -9.18 22.09
CA ARG A 111 6.60 -9.07 20.88
C ARG A 111 7.44 -10.31 20.66
N SER A 112 8.09 -10.80 21.71
CA SER A 112 8.88 -12.04 21.66
C SER A 112 8.01 -13.21 21.21
N PHE A 113 6.79 -13.32 21.75
CA PHE A 113 5.83 -14.35 21.40
C PHE A 113 5.37 -14.27 19.94
N VAL A 114 5.04 -13.06 19.46
CA VAL A 114 4.66 -12.82 18.05
C VAL A 114 5.80 -13.19 17.09
N ASP A 115 7.04 -12.84 17.44
CA ASP A 115 8.20 -13.20 16.62
C ASP A 115 8.48 -14.71 16.64
N GLU A 116 8.18 -15.40 17.74
CA GLU A 116 8.27 -16.86 17.85
C GLU A 116 7.23 -17.57 16.99
N MET A 117 5.95 -17.17 17.08
CA MET A 117 4.88 -17.72 16.25
C MET A 117 5.14 -17.50 14.76
N GLY A 118 5.55 -16.29 14.36
CA GLY A 118 5.88 -15.98 12.97
C GLY A 118 7.14 -16.68 12.43
N SER A 119 7.93 -17.32 13.30
CA SER A 119 9.13 -18.08 12.92
C SER A 119 8.88 -19.58 12.72
N GLY A 120 7.63 -20.05 12.86
CA GLY A 120 7.26 -21.45 12.63
C GLY A 120 7.77 -22.43 13.69
N LYS A 121 8.25 -21.93 14.84
CA LYS A 121 8.56 -22.76 16.01
C LYS A 121 7.24 -23.01 16.74
N GLY A 122 6.63 -24.15 16.45
CA GLY A 122 5.30 -24.50 16.95
C GLY A 122 5.18 -24.39 18.48
N LEU A 123 4.04 -23.87 18.91
CA LEU A 123 3.50 -23.92 20.26
C LEU A 123 3.39 -25.38 20.74
N PHE A 124 4.48 -25.96 21.22
CA PHE A 124 4.47 -27.27 21.87
C PHE A 124 4.54 -27.18 23.40
N LEU A 125 4.61 -25.98 23.98
CA LEU A 125 5.01 -25.83 25.40
C LEU A 125 3.96 -25.28 26.36
N PHE A 126 2.72 -25.00 25.94
CA PHE A 126 1.73 -24.38 26.84
C PHE A 126 0.46 -25.20 27.13
N TYR A 127 0.33 -26.41 26.56
CA TYR A 127 -0.68 -27.39 26.97
C TYR A 127 0.04 -28.62 27.54
N SER A 128 0.44 -28.56 28.80
CA SER A 128 0.78 -29.72 29.63
C SER A 128 0.05 -29.64 30.96
#